data_AF-A0A9D2P6A8-F1
#
_entry.id   AF-A0A9D2P6A8-F1
#
_cell.length_a   1.000
_cell.length_b   1.000
_cell.length_c   1.000
_cell.angle_alpha   90.00
_cell.angle_beta   90.00
_cell.angle_gamma   90.00
#
_symmetry.space_group_name_H-M   'P 1'
#
loop_
_entity.id
_entity.type
_entity.pdbx_description
1 polymer ?
#
loop_
_entity_poly.entity_id
_entity_poly.type
_entity_poly.pdbx_seq_one_letter_code
_entity_poly.pdbx_strand_id
1 'polypeptide(L)'
;MYRGLWNFITRYTDNSRAVSVFLPIMIIGWTLAGVLAGLIVCALTGTGIVSALADLICAGGYAGLIMGLFGGCLFLYRIGV
;
A
#
# COMPACT_ATOMS: atom_id res chain seq x y z
N MET A 1 4.24 -8.59 5.83
CA MET A 1 3.81 -7.22 6.21
C MET A 1 2.43 -7.22 6.89
N TYR A 2 1.36 -7.69 6.24
CA TYR A 2 -0.02 -7.64 6.78
C TYR A 2 -0.20 -8.16 8.22
N ARG A 3 0.26 -9.38 8.53
CA ARG A 3 0.04 -10.00 9.85
C ARG A 3 0.76 -9.31 11.01
N GLY A 4 1.96 -8.77 10.75
CA GLY A 4 2.73 -8.01 11.74
C GLY A 4 2.15 -6.63 12.00
N LEU A 5 1.73 -5.95 10.93
CA LEU A 5 1.09 -4.64 11.01
C LEU A 5 -0.26 -4.72 11.72
N TRP A 6 -1.04 -5.77 11.42
CA TRP A 6 -2.30 -6.06 12.11
C TRP A 6 -2.07 -6.24 13.62
N ASN A 7 -1.18 -7.15 14.03
CA ASN A 7 -0.86 -7.36 15.45
C ASN A 7 -0.39 -6.10 16.18
N PHE A 8 0.33 -5.20 15.50
CA PHE A 8 0.77 -3.94 16.08
C PHE A 8 -0.40 -2.98 16.30
N ILE A 9 -1.29 -2.84 15.32
CA ILE A 9 -2.44 -1.94 15.40
C ILE A 9 -3.45 -2.43 16.44
N THR A 10 -3.77 -3.74 16.45
CA THR A 10 -4.72 -4.31 17.42
C THR A 10 -4.19 -4.25 18.86
N ARG A 11 -2.87 -4.15 19.06
CA ARG A 11 -2.27 -3.99 20.38
C ARG A 11 -2.51 -2.60 20.99
N TYR A 12 -2.73 -1.58 20.16
CA TYR A 12 -2.92 -0.19 20.59
C TYR A 12 -4.33 0.35 20.30
N THR A 13 -5.18 -0.39 19.58
CA THR A 13 -6.48 0.08 19.12
C THR A 13 -7.50 -1.06 19.09
N ASP A 14 -8.73 -0.75 19.51
CA ASP A 14 -9.86 -1.67 19.50
C ASP A 14 -10.14 -2.23 18.10
N ASN A 15 -10.56 -3.50 17.99
CA ASN A 15 -10.72 -4.21 16.72
C ASN A 15 -11.55 -3.43 15.68
N SER A 16 -12.60 -2.74 16.12
CA SER A 16 -13.48 -1.95 15.22
C SER A 16 -12.75 -0.74 14.60
N ARG A 17 -11.86 -0.10 15.37
CA ARG A 17 -11.03 1.03 14.88
C ARG A 17 -9.76 0.56 14.16
N ALA A 18 -9.26 -0.62 14.51
CA ALA A 18 -8.07 -1.20 13.91
C ALA A 18 -8.26 -1.46 12.41
N VAL A 19 -9.45 -1.89 11.98
CA VAL A 19 -9.80 -2.09 10.56
C VAL A 19 -9.70 -0.79 9.76
N SER A 20 -10.31 0.28 10.29
CA SER A 20 -10.34 1.61 9.64
C SER A 20 -8.95 2.22 9.50
N VAL A 21 -8.02 1.90 10.41
CA VAL A 21 -6.63 2.38 10.38
C VAL A 21 -5.73 1.45 9.56
N PHE A 22 -5.97 0.14 9.57
CA PHE A 22 -5.16 -0.84 8.85
C PHE A 22 -5.25 -0.67 7.33
N LEU A 23 -6.46 -0.48 6.80
CA LEU A 23 -6.69 -0.36 5.36
C LEU A 23 -5.95 0.82 4.70
N PRO A 24 -6.03 2.06 5.20
CA PRO A 24 -5.29 3.18 4.63
C PRO A 24 -3.78 3.03 4.79
N ILE A 25 -3.30 2.45 5.90
CA ILE A 25 -1.87 2.18 6.07
C ILE A 25 -1.39 1.17 5.01
N MET A 26 -2.18 0.13 4.74
CA MET A 26 -1.85 -0.84 3.70
C MET A 26 -1.83 -0.21 2.30
N ILE A 27 -2.79 0.68 1.99
CA ILE A 27 -2.80 1.43 0.73
C ILE A 27 -1.55 2.29 0.61
N ILE A 28 -1.23 3.10 1.62
CA ILE A 28 -0.03 3.95 1.62
C ILE A 28 1.25 3.10 1.47
N GLY A 29 1.34 1.97 2.17
CA GLY A 29 2.48 1.06 2.07
C GLY A 29 2.69 0.51 0.66
N TRP A 30 1.61 0.10 -0.01
CA TRP A 30 1.69 -0.40 -1.40
C TRP A 30 1.89 0.71 -2.42
N THR A 31 1.28 1.88 -2.23
CA THR A 31 1.52 3.06 -3.07
C THR A 31 2.99 3.46 -3.02
N LEU A 32 3.57 3.54 -1.81
CA LEU A 32 4.97 3.89 -1.63
C LEU A 32 5.89 2.85 -2.28
N ALA A 33 5.59 1.56 -2.11
CA ALA A 33 6.35 0.49 -2.74
C ALA A 33 6.27 0.54 -4.28
N GLY A 34 5.09 0.82 -4.85
CA GLY A 34 4.89 0.96 -6.29
C GLY A 34 5.63 2.17 -6.87
N VAL A 35 5.58 3.32 -6.19
CA VAL A 35 6.33 4.52 -6.58
C VAL A 35 7.83 4.28 -6.48
N LEU A 36 8.32 3.66 -5.40
CA LEU A 36 9.73 3.35 -5.24
C LEU A 36 10.24 2.40 -6.34
N ALA A 37 9.47 1.35 -6.64
CA ALA A 37 9.81 0.39 -7.67
C ALA A 37 9.91 1.04 -9.05
N GLY A 38 8.96 1.87 -9.44
CA GLY A 38 9.05 2.54 -10.73
C GLY A 38 10.08 3.68 -10.77
N LEU A 39 10.43 4.29 -9.63
CA LEU A 39 11.55 5.24 -9.54
C LEU A 39 12.89 4.52 -9.80
N ILE A 40 13.05 3.31 -9.25
CA ILE A 40 14.22 2.45 -9.53
C ILE A 40 14.28 2.09 -11.01
N VAL A 41 13.15 1.71 -11.63
CA VAL A 41 13.10 1.42 -13.07
C VAL A 41 13.46 2.65 -13.90
N CYS A 42 12.92 3.82 -13.57
CA CYS A 42 13.27 5.08 -14.25
C CYS A 42 14.77 5.42 -14.11
N ALA A 43 15.36 5.19 -12.94
CA ALA A 43 16.79 5.39 -12.71
C ALA A 43 17.66 4.45 -13.55
N LEU A 44 17.21 3.21 -13.78
CA LEU A 44 17.91 2.24 -14.62
C LEU A 44 17.76 2.53 -16.12
N THR A 45 16.60 3.02 -16.56
CA THR A 45 16.34 3.32 -17.99
C THR A 45 16.85 4.70 -18.42
N GLY A 46 17.21 5.57 -17.47
CA GLY A 46 17.71 6.92 -17.78
C GLY A 46 16.64 7.87 -18.33
N THR A 47 15.36 7.51 -18.18
CA THR A 47 14.22 8.33 -18.60
C THR A 47 14.06 9.54 -17.69
N GLY A 48 13.68 10.69 -18.26
CA GLY A 48 13.43 11.92 -17.50
C GLY A 48 12.41 11.70 -16.39
N ILE A 49 12.90 11.66 -15.14
CA ILE A 49 12.12 11.36 -13.93
C ILE A 49 10.92 12.30 -13.81
N VAL A 50 11.09 13.58 -14.19
CA VAL A 50 10.04 14.61 -14.09
C VAL A 50 8.86 14.34 -15.03
N SER A 51 9.12 13.81 -16.23
CA SER A 51 8.10 13.50 -17.23
C SER A 51 7.37 12.20 -16.88
N ALA A 52 8.11 11.20 -16.38
CA ALA A 52 7.55 9.92 -15.97
C ALA A 52 6.89 9.95 -14.59
N LEU A 53 7.15 10.98 -13.77
CA LEU A 53 6.67 11.08 -12.39
C LEU A 53 5.15 11.00 -12.28
N ALA A 54 4.44 11.68 -13.18
CA ALA A 54 2.98 11.72 -13.18
C ALA A 54 2.40 10.32 -13.44
N ASP A 55 2.91 9.62 -14.46
CA ASP A 55 2.51 8.25 -14.76
C ASP A 55 2.92 7.28 -13.64
N LEU A 56 4.06 7.52 -13.00
CA LEU A 56 4.54 6.74 -11.87
C LEU A 56 3.66 6.87 -10.63
N ILE A 57 3.25 8.08 -10.30
CA ILE A 57 2.34 8.36 -9.17
C ILE A 57 0.95 7.81 -9.50
N CYS A 58 0.51 7.94 -10.75
CA CYS A 58 -0.75 7.40 -11.23
C CYS A 58 -0.77 5.87 -11.12
N ALA A 59 0.20 5.19 -11.74
CA ALA A 59 0.35 3.74 -11.70
C ALA A 59 0.59 3.22 -10.28
N GLY A 60 1.43 3.90 -9.49
CA GLY A 60 1.68 3.58 -8.09
C GLY A 60 0.42 3.75 -7.23
N GLY A 61 -0.39 4.78 -7.49
CA GLY A 61 -1.67 5.00 -6.84
C GLY A 61 -2.70 3.92 -7.18
N TYR A 62 -2.81 3.53 -8.45
CA TYR A 62 -3.67 2.42 -8.87
C TYR A 62 -3.22 1.08 -8.28
N ALA A 63 -1.91 0.81 -8.30
CA ALA A 63 -1.34 -0.39 -7.69
C ALA A 63 -1.59 -0.41 -6.18
N GLY A 64 -1.42 0.73 -5.50
CA GLY A 64 -1.66 0.89 -4.07
C GLY A 64 -3.13 0.74 -3.68
N LEU A 65 -4.05 1.30 -4.45
CA LEU A 65 -5.49 1.13 -4.22
C LEU A 65 -5.91 -0.32 -4.47
N ILE A 66 -5.51 -0.93 -5.58
CA ILE A 66 -5.93 -2.30 -5.93
C ILE A 66 -5.29 -3.31 -4.96
N MET A 67 -3.97 -3.33 -4.82
CA MET A 67 -3.30 -4.30 -3.94
C MET A 67 -3.50 -4.00 -2.45
N GLY A 68 -3.54 -2.72 -2.08
CA GLY A 68 -3.72 -2.30 -0.68
C GLY A 68 -5.14 -2.53 -0.18
N LEU A 69 -6.16 -2.13 -0.96
CA LEU A 69 -7.57 -2.30 -0.58
C LEU A 69 -7.99 -3.77 -0.74
N PHE A 70 -7.75 -4.39 -1.90
CA PHE A 70 -8.20 -5.76 -2.16
C PHE A 70 -7.44 -6.77 -1.30
N GLY A 71 -6.12 -6.63 -1.19
CA GLY A 71 -5.29 -7.48 -0.32
C GLY A 71 -5.58 -7.26 1.17
N GLY A 72 -5.86 -6.02 1.58
CA GLY A 72 -6.25 -5.68 2.96
C GLY A 72 -7.61 -6.29 3.34
N CYS A 73 -8.63 -6.13 2.49
CA CYS A 73 -9.96 -6.70 2.70
C CYS A 73 -9.95 -8.23 2.73
N LEU A 74 -9.22 -8.88 1.81
CA LEU A 74 -9.07 -10.35 1.82
C LEU A 74 -8.38 -10.85 3.09
N PHE A 75 -7.40 -10.10 3.59
CA PHE A 75 -6.72 -10.45 4.84
C PHE A 75 -7.66 -10.35 6.05
N LEU A 76 -8.44 -9.27 6.14
CA LEU A 76 -9.47 -9.07 7.18
C LEU A 76 -10.54 -10.17 7.14
N TYR A 77 -11.05 -10.47 5.94
CA TYR A 77 -12.00 -11.55 5.73
C TYR A 77 -11.48 -12.92 6.21
N ARG A 78 -10.18 -13.19 5.99
CA ARG A 78 -9.54 -14.45 6.45
C ARG A 78 -9.38 -14.56 7.97
N ILE A 79 -9.34 -13.45 8.70
CA ILE A 79 -9.24 -13.44 10.16
C ILE A 79 -10.61 -13.34 10.84
N GLY A 80 -11.70 -13.23 10.09
CA GLY A 80 -13.07 -13.23 10.61
C GLY A 80 -13.46 -11.95 11.35
N VAL A 81 -12.79 -10.83 11.03
CA VAL A 81 -13.15 -9.46 11.45
C VAL A 81 -13.86 -8.77 10.30
#